data_AF-A0A383C269-F1
#
_entry.id   AF-A0A383C269-F1
#
_cell.length_a   1.000
_cell.length_b   1.000
_cell.length_c   1.000
_cell.angle_alpha   90.00
_cell.angle_beta   90.00
_cell.angle_gamma   90.00
#
_symmetry.space_group_name_H-M   'P 1'
#
loop_
_entity.id
_entity.type
_entity.pdbx_description
1 polymer ?
#
loop_
_entity_poly.entity_id
_entity_poly.type
_entity_poly.pdbx_seq_one_letter_code
_entity_poly.pdbx_strand_id
1 'polypeptide(L)'
;MYNFGMNITEVLSQEEIERVTRRDNLKGVSAILCQWLAIIAIFTVVAIWTNPLSILVGIVLLGGRQLGFGILQHECGHKTLFTTPQINQFVGDWLVSPPGLSNMNAYMRTHHPHHRLAGTHDDPDLPNYQDYPITRSRLKRKLLRDITGRTGIRTIRFIANNIRQLHKLDAEKRNCTLRGIAANLLMFGVLSAIGEG
;
A
#
# COMPACT_ATOMS: atom_id res chain seq x y z
N MET A 1 -13.76 35.99 2.39
CA MET A 1 -13.39 34.57 2.58
C MET A 1 -13.90 33.82 1.37
N TYR A 2 -13.02 33.32 0.50
CA TYR A 2 -13.46 32.52 -0.66
C TYR A 2 -13.87 31.14 -0.17
N ASN A 3 -15.15 30.81 -0.34
CA ASN A 3 -15.70 29.50 -0.04
C ASN A 3 -15.28 28.55 -1.16
N PHE A 4 -14.12 27.90 -1.02
CA PHE A 4 -13.54 26.98 -2.02
C PHE A 4 -14.13 25.55 -1.93
N GLY A 5 -15.29 25.37 -1.33
CA GLY A 5 -15.98 24.09 -1.28
C GLY A 5 -16.92 23.93 -2.48
N MET A 6 -16.38 23.61 -3.65
CA MET A 6 -17.21 23.14 -4.76
C MET A 6 -17.93 21.86 -4.30
N ASN A 7 -19.26 21.88 -4.25
CA ASN A 7 -20.00 20.67 -3.93
C ASN A 7 -20.07 19.79 -5.18
N ILE A 8 -19.68 18.52 -5.08
CA ILE A 8 -19.62 17.63 -6.25
C ILE A 8 -20.99 17.46 -6.93
N THR A 9 -22.08 17.63 -6.18
CA THR A 9 -23.44 17.59 -6.70
C THR A 9 -23.84 18.83 -7.51
N GLU A 10 -23.04 19.90 -7.47
CA GLU A 10 -23.21 21.08 -8.32
C GLU A 10 -22.57 20.91 -9.70
N VAL A 11 -21.65 19.94 -9.83
CA VAL A 11 -20.88 19.69 -11.06
C VAL A 11 -21.28 18.40 -11.75
N LEU A 12 -21.65 17.36 -10.98
CA LEU A 12 -22.06 16.06 -11.50
C LEU A 12 -23.52 15.79 -11.15
N SER A 13 -24.26 15.26 -12.13
CA SER A 13 -25.58 14.69 -11.90
C SER A 13 -25.51 13.44 -11.01
N GLN A 14 -26.63 13.05 -10.41
CA GLN A 14 -26.70 11.83 -9.60
C GLN A 14 -26.35 10.57 -10.41
N GLU A 15 -26.77 10.52 -11.67
CA GLU A 15 -26.44 9.40 -12.57
C GLU A 15 -24.94 9.32 -12.85
N GLU A 16 -24.27 10.47 -13.03
CA GLU A 16 -22.81 10.51 -13.20
C GLU A 16 -22.08 10.09 -11.94
N ILE A 17 -22.52 10.57 -10.77
CA ILE A 17 -21.96 10.17 -9.48
C ILE A 17 -22.12 8.65 -9.29
N GLU A 18 -23.31 8.11 -9.51
CA GLU A 18 -23.54 6.66 -9.41
C GLU A 18 -22.63 5.90 -10.37
N ARG A 19 -22.52 6.35 -11.63
CA ARG A 19 -21.70 5.70 -12.65
C ARG A 19 -20.21 5.64 -12.26
N VAL A 20 -19.63 6.72 -11.74
CA VAL A 20 -18.20 6.78 -11.39
C VAL A 20 -17.89 6.19 -10.02
N THR A 21 -18.88 6.10 -9.13
CA THR A 21 -18.71 5.50 -7.78
C THR A 21 -19.19 4.05 -7.70
N ARG A 22 -19.76 3.50 -8.78
CA ARG A 22 -20.25 2.12 -8.83
C ARG A 22 -19.11 1.14 -8.56
N ARG A 23 -19.29 0.36 -7.51
CA ARG A 23 -18.37 -0.72 -7.10
C ARG A 23 -18.66 -1.98 -7.91
N ASP A 24 -17.61 -2.71 -8.24
CA ASP A 24 -17.68 -3.93 -9.04
C ASP A 24 -16.82 -5.02 -8.39
N ASN A 25 -17.49 -6.00 -7.81
CA ASN A 25 -16.81 -7.08 -7.07
C ASN A 25 -15.92 -7.93 -7.99
N LEU A 26 -16.29 -8.09 -9.27
CA LEU A 26 -15.48 -8.86 -10.22
C LEU A 26 -14.17 -8.12 -10.49
N LYS A 27 -14.23 -6.80 -10.72
CA LYS A 27 -13.01 -5.98 -10.85
C LYS A 27 -12.15 -6.02 -9.59
N GLY A 28 -12.78 -5.98 -8.41
CA GLY A 28 -12.08 -6.13 -7.12
C GLY A 28 -11.32 -7.46 -7.02
N VAL A 29 -11.98 -8.59 -7.34
CA VAL A 29 -11.34 -9.91 -7.38
C VAL A 29 -10.21 -9.94 -8.42
N SER A 30 -10.46 -9.47 -9.64
CA SER A 30 -9.46 -9.46 -10.71
C SER A 30 -8.22 -8.65 -10.32
N ALA A 31 -8.39 -7.49 -9.68
CA ALA A 31 -7.27 -6.66 -9.24
C ALA A 31 -6.39 -7.37 -8.21
N ILE A 32 -7.00 -8.07 -7.24
CA ILE A 32 -6.28 -8.86 -6.22
C ILE A 32 -5.56 -10.04 -6.87
N LEU A 33 -6.24 -10.78 -7.76
CA LEU A 33 -5.63 -11.92 -8.46
C LEU A 33 -4.46 -11.47 -9.33
N CYS A 34 -4.62 -10.42 -10.14
CA CYS A 34 -3.54 -9.87 -10.95
C CYS A 34 -2.35 -9.43 -10.09
N GLN A 35 -2.61 -8.82 -8.94
CA GLN A 35 -1.57 -8.39 -8.01
C GLN A 35 -0.77 -9.57 -7.46
N TRP A 36 -1.44 -10.61 -6.97
CA TRP A 36 -0.80 -11.80 -6.40
C TRP A 36 -0.12 -12.65 -7.46
N LEU A 37 -0.77 -12.90 -8.61
CA LEU A 37 -0.20 -13.66 -9.71
C LEU A 37 1.05 -12.98 -10.28
N ALA A 38 1.07 -11.65 -10.37
CA ALA A 38 2.27 -10.93 -10.80
C ALA A 38 3.43 -11.12 -9.83
N ILE A 39 3.19 -11.08 -8.52
CA ILE A 39 4.22 -11.32 -7.50
C ILE A 39 4.76 -12.73 -7.59
N ILE A 40 3.86 -13.72 -7.67
CA ILE A 40 4.23 -15.14 -7.82
C ILE A 40 5.08 -15.31 -9.08
N ALA A 41 4.63 -14.78 -10.22
CA ALA A 41 5.36 -14.86 -11.48
C ALA A 41 6.76 -14.23 -11.39
N ILE A 42 6.91 -13.06 -10.75
CA ILE A 42 8.21 -12.42 -10.55
C ILE A 42 9.14 -13.33 -9.73
N PHE A 43 8.66 -13.85 -8.59
CA PHE A 43 9.48 -14.74 -7.77
C PHE A 43 9.85 -16.04 -8.49
N THR A 44 8.91 -16.66 -9.20
CA THR A 44 9.16 -17.88 -9.99
C THR A 44 10.22 -17.65 -11.06
N VAL A 45 10.13 -16.55 -11.82
CA VAL A 45 11.12 -16.20 -12.85
C VAL A 45 12.50 -15.98 -12.24
N VAL A 46 12.59 -15.26 -11.12
CA VAL A 46 13.85 -15.03 -10.42
C VAL A 46 14.43 -16.34 -9.90
N ALA A 47 13.61 -17.23 -9.35
CA ALA A 47 14.06 -18.52 -8.84
C ALA A 47 14.61 -19.43 -9.95
N ILE A 48 13.87 -19.61 -11.05
CA ILE A 48 14.25 -20.49 -12.17
C ILE A 48 15.51 -19.97 -12.88
N TRP A 49 15.63 -18.66 -13.09
CA TRP A 49 16.77 -18.04 -13.77
C TRP A 49 17.57 -17.15 -12.83
N THR A 50 18.02 -17.68 -11.70
CA THR A 50 18.74 -16.89 -10.69
C THR A 50 20.06 -16.36 -11.25
N ASN A 51 20.10 -15.06 -11.58
CA ASN A 51 21.30 -14.35 -12.02
C ASN A 51 21.18 -12.84 -11.68
N PRO A 52 22.28 -12.06 -11.73
CA PRO A 52 22.23 -10.65 -11.33
C PRO A 52 21.19 -9.81 -12.08
N LEU A 53 20.95 -10.08 -13.36
CA LEU A 53 19.98 -9.35 -14.17
C LEU A 53 18.54 -9.70 -13.77
N SER A 54 18.20 -10.98 -13.61
CA SER A 54 16.85 -11.38 -13.18
C SER A 54 16.52 -10.86 -11.79
N ILE A 55 17.48 -10.87 -10.86
CA ILE A 55 17.34 -10.29 -9.52
C ILE A 55 17.08 -8.78 -9.61
N LEU A 56 17.86 -8.05 -10.42
CA LEU A 56 17.69 -6.60 -10.57
C LEU A 56 16.32 -6.24 -11.14
N VAL A 57 15.90 -6.93 -12.21
CA VAL A 57 14.58 -6.73 -12.83
C VAL A 57 13.48 -7.10 -11.83
N GLY A 58 13.63 -8.20 -11.10
CA GLY A 58 12.71 -8.63 -10.06
C GLY A 58 12.52 -7.58 -8.98
N ILE A 59 13.61 -6.96 -8.48
CA ILE A 59 13.55 -5.87 -7.49
C ILE A 59 12.74 -4.69 -8.02
N VAL A 60 12.99 -4.25 -9.26
CA VAL A 60 12.25 -3.12 -9.87
C VAL A 60 10.76 -3.44 -10.00
N LEU A 61 10.43 -4.63 -10.52
CA LEU A 61 9.04 -5.04 -10.70
C LEU A 61 8.31 -5.22 -9.35
N LEU A 62 8.98 -5.81 -8.36
CA LEU A 62 8.44 -5.97 -7.01
C LEU A 62 8.18 -4.63 -6.33
N GLY A 63 9.02 -3.61 -6.54
CA GLY A 63 8.75 -2.26 -6.04
C GLY A 63 7.41 -1.70 -6.56
N GLY A 64 7.11 -1.91 -7.84
CA GLY A 64 5.81 -1.57 -8.42
C GLY A 64 4.66 -2.38 -7.83
N ARG A 65 4.89 -3.67 -7.50
CA ARG A 65 3.88 -4.49 -6.83
C ARG A 65 3.66 -4.07 -5.38
N GLN A 66 4.70 -3.66 -4.64
CA GLN A 66 4.54 -3.12 -3.29
C GLN A 66 3.63 -1.87 -3.30
N LEU A 67 3.78 -0.99 -4.28
CA LEU A 67 2.85 0.13 -4.50
C LEU A 67 1.42 -0.38 -4.80
N GLY A 68 1.28 -1.42 -5.62
CA GLY A 68 0.00 -2.05 -5.92
C GLY A 68 -0.75 -2.56 -4.68
N PHE A 69 -0.04 -3.15 -3.71
CA PHE A 69 -0.64 -3.51 -2.42
C PHE A 69 -1.09 -2.29 -1.62
N GLY A 70 -0.31 -1.20 -1.63
CA GLY A 70 -0.71 0.06 -1.01
C GLY A 70 -1.98 0.64 -1.62
N ILE A 71 -2.14 0.57 -2.94
CA ILE A 71 -3.37 0.99 -3.65
C ILE A 71 -4.55 0.10 -3.26
N LEU A 72 -4.40 -1.23 -3.27
CA LEU A 72 -5.50 -2.11 -2.86
C LEU A 72 -5.89 -1.92 -1.38
N GLN A 73 -4.91 -1.73 -0.51
CA GLN A 73 -5.14 -1.40 0.89
C GLN A 73 -5.91 -0.08 1.03
N HIS A 74 -5.56 0.93 0.24
CA HIS A 74 -6.25 2.21 0.17
C HIS A 74 -7.72 2.05 -0.21
N GLU A 75 -8.01 1.31 -1.29
CA GLU A 75 -9.39 1.07 -1.74
C GLU A 75 -10.20 0.24 -0.72
N CYS A 76 -9.58 -0.76 -0.09
CA CYS A 76 -10.20 -1.48 1.02
C CYS A 76 -10.53 -0.56 2.19
N GLY A 77 -9.61 0.34 2.55
CA GLY A 77 -9.79 1.30 3.63
C GLY A 77 -10.92 2.29 3.36
N HIS A 78 -11.08 2.73 2.11
CA HIS A 78 -12.21 3.55 1.66
C HIS A 78 -13.50 2.77 1.43
N LYS A 79 -13.45 1.43 1.51
CA LYS A 79 -14.58 0.53 1.24
C LYS A 79 -15.13 0.72 -0.18
N THR A 80 -14.23 0.94 -1.14
CA THR A 80 -14.54 1.16 -2.56
C THR A 80 -14.21 -0.06 -3.42
N LEU A 81 -13.34 -0.97 -2.95
CA LEU A 81 -12.94 -2.14 -3.73
C LEU A 81 -14.08 -3.17 -3.91
N PHE A 82 -14.87 -3.38 -2.87
CA PHE A 82 -16.03 -4.27 -2.87
C PHE A 82 -17.30 -3.58 -2.41
N THR A 83 -18.46 -4.06 -2.86
CA THR A 83 -19.78 -3.56 -2.43
C THR A 83 -20.02 -3.76 -0.94
N THR A 84 -19.51 -4.86 -0.35
CA THR A 84 -19.70 -5.19 1.07
C THR A 84 -18.53 -4.66 1.92
N PRO A 85 -18.77 -3.75 2.89
CA PRO A 85 -17.71 -3.17 3.73
C PRO A 85 -16.86 -4.21 4.49
N GLN A 86 -17.47 -5.29 4.95
CA GLN A 86 -16.82 -6.35 5.71
C GLN A 86 -15.83 -7.14 4.83
N ILE A 87 -16.13 -7.30 3.54
CA ILE A 87 -15.21 -7.94 2.58
C ILE A 87 -13.97 -7.05 2.41
N ASN A 88 -14.15 -5.73 2.28
CA ASN A 88 -13.02 -4.80 2.21
C ASN A 88 -12.14 -4.88 3.47
N GLN A 89 -12.75 -4.94 4.66
CA GLN A 89 -11.98 -5.13 5.90
C GLN A 89 -11.19 -6.44 5.88
N PHE A 90 -11.84 -7.55 5.54
CA PHE A 90 -11.21 -8.87 5.51
C PHE A 90 -10.04 -8.90 4.51
N VAL A 91 -10.27 -8.46 3.28
CA VAL A 91 -9.25 -8.42 2.22
C VAL A 91 -8.10 -7.49 2.63
N GLY A 92 -8.42 -6.30 3.14
CA GLY A 92 -7.46 -5.35 3.69
C GLY A 92 -6.54 -5.99 4.72
N ASP A 93 -7.13 -6.63 5.71
CA ASP A 93 -6.46 -7.19 6.88
C ASP A 93 -5.64 -8.45 6.59
N TRP A 94 -6.04 -9.26 5.61
CA TRP A 94 -5.47 -10.59 5.39
C TRP A 94 -4.74 -10.77 4.07
N LEU A 95 -5.15 -10.07 3.01
CA LEU A 95 -4.62 -10.32 1.66
C LEU A 95 -3.74 -9.19 1.12
N VAL A 96 -3.91 -7.94 1.53
CA VAL A 96 -3.19 -6.82 0.89
C VAL A 96 -2.28 -6.03 1.84
N SER A 97 -2.65 -5.87 3.12
CA SER A 97 -1.77 -5.22 4.10
C SER A 97 -0.63 -6.13 4.61
N PRO A 98 -0.88 -7.43 4.93
CA PRO A 98 0.15 -8.28 5.54
C PRO A 98 1.46 -8.41 4.76
N PRO A 99 1.47 -8.56 3.41
CA PRO A 99 2.72 -8.65 2.66
C PRO A 99 3.67 -7.46 2.90
N GLY A 100 3.11 -6.26 3.09
CA GLY A 100 3.85 -5.03 3.39
C GLY A 100 4.12 -4.77 4.87
N LEU A 101 3.74 -5.69 5.78
CA LEU A 101 3.78 -5.50 7.24
C LEU A 101 3.07 -4.19 7.66
N SER A 102 2.00 -3.83 6.94
CA SER A 102 1.25 -2.59 7.16
C SER A 102 -0.03 -2.84 7.98
N ASN A 103 -0.60 -1.74 8.47
CA ASN A 103 -1.85 -1.73 9.20
C ASN A 103 -2.82 -0.76 8.51
N MET A 104 -3.83 -1.31 7.84
CA MET A 104 -4.84 -0.54 7.13
C MET A 104 -5.59 0.43 8.04
N ASN A 105 -6.03 -0.01 9.21
CA ASN A 105 -6.80 0.83 10.13
C ASN A 105 -5.96 2.01 10.64
N ALA A 106 -4.69 1.77 10.98
CA ALA A 106 -3.75 2.82 11.35
C ALA A 106 -3.51 3.83 10.23
N TYR A 107 -3.36 3.34 9.00
CA TYR A 107 -3.25 4.18 7.81
C TYR A 107 -4.52 5.03 7.61
N MET A 108 -5.71 4.44 7.69
CA MET A 108 -6.97 5.15 7.47
C MET A 108 -7.28 6.21 8.53
N ARG A 109 -6.79 6.04 9.77
CA ARG A 109 -6.95 7.05 10.84
C ARG A 109 -6.34 8.42 10.49
N THR A 110 -5.23 8.46 9.74
CA THR A 110 -4.63 9.71 9.25
C THR A 110 -5.08 10.04 7.83
N HIS A 111 -5.37 9.03 7.02
CA HIS A 111 -5.70 9.19 5.62
C HIS A 111 -7.12 9.73 5.37
N HIS A 112 -8.12 9.35 6.17
CA HIS A 112 -9.47 9.93 6.02
C HIS A 112 -9.50 11.45 6.29
N PRO A 113 -8.87 11.96 7.38
CA PRO A 113 -8.73 13.40 7.57
C PRO A 113 -8.00 14.09 6.41
N HIS A 114 -6.95 13.48 5.85
CA HIS A 114 -6.28 14.01 4.65
C HIS A 114 -7.28 14.24 3.50
N HIS A 115 -8.04 13.21 3.10
CA HIS A 115 -9.04 13.36 2.03
C HIS A 115 -10.11 14.41 2.32
N ARG A 116 -10.53 14.54 3.58
CA ARG A 116 -11.54 15.52 3.99
C ARG A 116 -11.01 16.96 3.99
N LEU A 117 -9.75 17.16 4.35
CA LEU A 117 -9.14 18.46 4.62
C LEU A 117 -8.04 18.83 3.62
N ALA A 118 -7.89 18.06 2.54
CA ALA A 118 -6.82 18.19 1.57
C ALA A 118 -6.67 19.65 1.09
N GLY A 119 -5.44 20.14 1.11
CA GLY A 119 -5.10 21.52 0.70
C GLY A 119 -5.41 22.60 1.75
N THR A 120 -6.06 22.27 2.86
CA THR A 120 -6.25 23.19 3.99
C THR A 120 -5.08 23.13 4.96
N HIS A 121 -5.00 24.10 5.88
CA HIS A 121 -4.01 24.10 6.95
C HIS A 121 -4.14 22.88 7.90
N ASP A 122 -5.33 22.27 7.97
CA ASP A 122 -5.63 21.15 8.86
C ASP A 122 -5.42 19.77 8.19
N ASP A 123 -4.91 19.74 6.96
CA ASP A 123 -4.53 18.49 6.31
C ASP A 123 -3.32 17.86 7.02
N PRO A 124 -3.43 16.64 7.60
CA PRO A 124 -2.31 15.98 8.26
C PRO A 124 -1.13 15.70 7.31
N ASP A 125 -1.37 15.64 6.00
CA ASP A 125 -0.34 15.41 4.99
C ASP A 125 0.21 16.71 4.37
N LEU A 126 -0.28 17.90 4.76
CA LEU A 126 0.22 19.18 4.26
C LEU A 126 1.76 19.30 4.35
N PRO A 127 2.44 18.87 5.44
CA PRO A 127 3.90 18.92 5.52
C PRO A 127 4.62 18.13 4.42
N ASN A 128 3.95 17.16 3.78
CA ASN A 128 4.53 16.35 2.72
C ASN A 128 4.61 17.12 1.38
N TYR A 129 3.72 18.10 1.14
CA TYR A 129 3.59 18.75 -0.16
C TYR A 129 3.50 20.28 -0.16
N GLN A 130 3.37 20.95 0.98
CA GLN A 130 3.27 22.43 1.06
C GLN A 130 4.43 23.20 0.39
N ASP A 131 5.60 22.58 0.31
CA ASP A 131 6.80 23.20 -0.25
C ASP A 131 6.89 23.15 -1.79
N TYR A 132 5.94 22.50 -2.47
CA TYR A 132 5.98 22.37 -3.92
C TYR A 132 5.47 23.62 -4.64
N PRO A 133 6.07 23.99 -5.79
CA PRO A 133 7.17 23.30 -6.47
C PRO A 133 8.54 23.50 -5.80
N ILE A 134 9.31 22.40 -5.65
CA ILE A 134 10.66 22.43 -5.05
C ILE A 134 11.76 22.64 -6.11
N THR A 135 12.92 23.15 -5.69
CA THR A 135 14.07 23.32 -6.57
C THR A 135 14.64 21.98 -7.09
N ARG A 136 15.31 22.01 -8.25
CA ARG A 136 15.97 20.83 -8.85
C ARG A 136 16.97 20.16 -7.89
N SER A 137 17.70 20.94 -7.08
CA SER A 137 18.64 20.39 -6.10
C SER A 137 17.93 19.65 -4.96
N ARG A 138 16.79 20.17 -4.47
CA ARG A 138 15.93 19.47 -3.49
C ARG A 138 15.37 18.18 -4.07
N LEU A 139 14.89 18.21 -5.32
CA LEU A 139 14.39 17.02 -6.01
C LEU A 139 15.48 15.97 -6.18
N LYS A 140 16.67 16.34 -6.68
CA LYS A 140 17.83 15.42 -6.82
C LYS A 140 18.19 14.75 -5.49
N ARG A 141 18.18 15.49 -4.37
CA ARG A 141 18.42 14.91 -3.04
C ARG A 141 17.36 13.90 -2.62
N LYS A 142 16.07 14.17 -2.89
CA LYS A 142 14.98 13.23 -2.61
C LYS A 142 15.15 11.94 -3.43
N LEU A 143 15.34 12.06 -4.75
CA LEU A 143 15.54 10.93 -5.65
C LEU A 143 16.76 10.09 -5.25
N LEU A 144 17.90 10.73 -4.96
CA LEU A 144 19.10 10.02 -4.52
C LEU A 144 18.88 9.27 -3.20
N ARG A 145 18.14 9.85 -2.25
CA ARG A 145 17.81 9.18 -0.98
C ARG A 145 16.99 7.91 -1.21
N ASP A 146 16.06 7.94 -2.17
CA ASP A 146 15.19 6.80 -2.46
C ASP A 146 15.92 5.74 -3.29
N ILE A 147 16.69 6.13 -4.33
CA ILE A 147 17.53 5.23 -5.14
C ILE A 147 18.60 4.54 -4.29
N THR A 148 19.22 5.26 -3.35
CA THR A 148 20.21 4.67 -2.42
C THR A 148 19.58 3.84 -1.30
N GLY A 149 18.25 3.68 -1.28
CA GLY A 149 17.54 2.84 -0.31
C GLY A 149 17.50 3.37 1.12
N ARG A 150 17.94 4.61 1.38
CA ARG A 150 17.98 5.19 2.74
C ARG A 150 16.60 5.24 3.38
N THR A 151 15.58 5.58 2.61
CA THR A 151 14.18 5.54 3.05
C THR A 151 13.77 4.12 3.42
N GLY A 152 14.11 3.14 2.57
CA GLY A 152 13.85 1.71 2.83
C GLY A 152 14.50 1.20 4.11
N ILE A 153 15.78 1.54 4.35
CA ILE A 153 16.48 1.15 5.59
C ILE A 153 15.78 1.69 6.84
N ARG A 154 15.25 2.92 6.79
CA ARG A 154 14.48 3.48 7.91
C ARG A 154 13.20 2.68 8.16
N THR A 155 12.49 2.31 7.10
CA THR A 155 11.28 1.46 7.18
C THR A 155 11.62 0.08 7.75
N ILE A 156 12.67 -0.57 7.26
CA ILE A 156 13.12 -1.89 7.76
C ILE A 156 13.47 -1.80 9.25
N ARG A 157 14.17 -0.76 9.70
CA ARG A 157 14.48 -0.56 11.13
C ARG A 157 13.23 -0.37 11.97
N PHE A 158 12.25 0.39 11.48
CA PHE A 158 10.97 0.56 12.17
C PHE A 158 10.23 -0.77 12.33
N ILE A 159 10.10 -1.54 11.24
CA ILE A 159 9.50 -2.87 11.25
C ILE A 159 10.24 -3.81 12.20
N ALA A 160 11.58 -3.88 12.09
CA ALA A 160 12.40 -4.73 12.96
C ALA A 160 12.24 -4.37 14.44
N ASN A 161 12.12 -3.08 14.77
CA ASN A 161 11.87 -2.64 16.14
C ASN A 161 10.48 -3.05 16.64
N ASN A 162 9.44 -2.94 15.81
CA ASN A 162 8.09 -3.42 16.15
C ASN A 162 8.09 -4.93 16.41
N ILE A 163 8.79 -5.71 15.58
CA ILE A 163 8.92 -7.17 15.76
C ILE A 163 9.67 -7.49 17.07
N ARG A 164 10.79 -6.82 17.35
CA ARG A 164 11.56 -7.01 18.60
C ARG A 164 10.75 -6.66 19.85
N GLN A 165 9.88 -5.66 19.76
CA GLN A 165 9.08 -5.16 20.87
C GLN A 165 7.62 -5.61 20.78
N LEU A 166 7.33 -6.73 20.11
CA LEU A 166 5.97 -7.20 19.82
C LEU A 166 5.10 -7.31 21.08
N HIS A 167 5.68 -7.70 22.21
CA HIS A 167 5.01 -7.82 23.51
C HIS A 167 4.55 -6.47 24.10
N LYS A 168 5.15 -5.36 23.68
CA LYS A 168 4.80 -4.00 24.12
C LYS A 168 3.79 -3.31 23.20
N LEU A 169 3.50 -3.89 22.05
CA LEU A 169 2.54 -3.31 21.10
C LEU A 169 1.11 -3.48 21.61
N ASP A 170 0.25 -2.50 21.31
CA ASP A 170 -1.19 -2.64 21.45
C ASP A 170 -1.72 -3.82 20.60
N ALA A 171 -2.92 -4.29 20.93
CA ALA A 171 -3.49 -5.49 20.31
C ALA A 171 -3.62 -5.36 18.78
N GLU A 172 -3.99 -4.18 18.27
CA GLU A 172 -4.16 -3.94 16.85
C GLU A 172 -2.82 -4.05 16.11
N LYS A 173 -1.81 -3.28 16.54
CA LYS A 173 -0.47 -3.32 15.93
C LYS A 173 0.18 -4.69 16.04
N ARG A 174 0.01 -5.35 17.19
CA ARG A 174 0.52 -6.71 17.40
C ARG A 174 -0.12 -7.69 16.42
N ASN A 175 -1.43 -7.67 16.26
CA ASN A 175 -2.14 -8.57 15.35
C ASN A 175 -1.75 -8.31 13.88
N CYS A 176 -1.65 -7.05 13.45
CA CYS A 176 -1.19 -6.72 12.09
C CYS A 176 0.27 -7.18 11.86
N THR A 177 1.15 -6.97 12.84
CA THR A 177 2.54 -7.42 12.76
C THR A 177 2.62 -8.95 12.66
N LEU A 178 1.85 -9.68 13.47
CA LEU A 178 1.78 -11.15 13.43
C LEU A 178 1.24 -11.66 12.10
N ARG A 179 0.16 -11.06 11.56
CA ARG A 179 -0.35 -11.41 10.22
C ARG A 179 0.70 -11.18 9.15
N GLY A 180 1.41 -10.06 9.20
CA GLY A 180 2.47 -9.77 8.23
C GLY A 180 3.67 -10.71 8.32
N ILE A 181 4.09 -11.09 9.54
CA ILE A 181 5.11 -12.13 9.74
C ILE A 181 4.63 -13.46 9.16
N ALA A 182 3.41 -13.89 9.51
CA ALA A 182 2.85 -15.15 9.02
C ALA A 182 2.75 -15.18 7.48
N ALA A 183 2.29 -14.09 6.86
CA ALA A 183 2.21 -13.97 5.40
C ALA A 183 3.59 -14.07 4.74
N ASN A 184 4.60 -13.38 5.28
CA ASN A 184 5.96 -13.43 4.73
C ASN A 184 6.64 -14.79 4.94
N LEU A 185 6.42 -15.45 6.09
CA LEU A 185 6.90 -16.81 6.34
C LEU A 185 6.23 -17.83 5.41
N LEU A 186 4.92 -17.68 5.18
CA LEU A 186 4.19 -18.53 4.23
C LEU A 186 4.74 -18.36 2.80
N MET A 187 4.91 -17.12 2.34
CA MET A 187 5.50 -16.84 1.02
C MET A 187 6.90 -17.45 0.92
N PHE A 188 7.76 -17.24 1.93
CA PHE A 188 9.09 -17.82 1.96
C PHE A 188 9.04 -19.35 1.91
N GLY A 189 8.19 -19.99 2.74
CA GLY A 189 8.06 -21.45 2.77
C GLY A 189 7.60 -22.03 1.43
N VAL A 190 6.62 -21.41 0.77
CA VAL A 190 6.16 -21.82 -0.57
C VAL A 190 7.27 -21.69 -1.60
N LEU A 191 8.00 -20.57 -1.60
CA LEU A 191 9.09 -20.35 -2.55
C LEU A 191 10.24 -21.33 -2.34
N SER A 192 10.62 -21.60 -1.09
CA SER A 192 11.67 -22.58 -0.76
C SER A 192 11.27 -24.01 -1.17
N ALA A 193 10.00 -24.39 -0.96
CA ALA A 193 9.51 -25.72 -1.35
C ALA A 193 9.47 -25.92 -2.87
N ILE A 194 9.32 -24.85 -3.65
CA ILE A 194 9.33 -24.88 -5.12
C ILE A 194 10.76 -24.77 -5.68
N GLY A 195 11.66 -24.09 -4.96
CA GLY A 195 13.03 -23.82 -5.39
C GLY A 195 14.03 -24.96 -5.13
N GLU A 196 13.70 -25.94 -4.29
CA GLU A 196 14.50 -27.15 -4.10
C GLU A 196 14.02 -28.29 -5.02
N GLY A 197 14.39 -28.19 -6.31
CA GLY A 197 14.20 -29.22 -7.34
C GLY A 197 15.31 -29.17 -8.38
#